data_AF-A0A8B6HH44-F1
#
_entry.id   AF-A0A8B6HH44-F1
#
_cell.length_a   1.000
_cell.length_b   1.000
_cell.length_c   1.000
_cell.angle_alpha   90.00
_cell.angle_beta   90.00
_cell.angle_gamma   90.00
#
_symmetry.space_group_name_H-M   'P 1'
#
loop_
_entity.id
_entity.type
_entity.pdbx_description
1 polymer ?
#
loop_
_entity_poly.entity_id
_entity_poly.type
_entity_poly.pdbx_seq_one_letter_code
_entity_poly.pdbx_strand_id
1 'polypeptide(L)'
;MGIISSSTRSIDQDHADIQRMFAAAKVGNWGDVWRILGTPGRPLKPYLINLVPEDRRWGLLQQAVWWNNLSAIRTLLQFQACDKELKAKEGISERGPTSANTAQEIADLFGYLEASKIIQNHITPESEEDIETYYDGNSDIDNEEYGLFRLTLAAYKCVFHPNVVDKTKSLSSLLNDVFKHVNTGKNWVAVRDKVAQSLYPACKEASDVVSQCSNRFDFYKTIVRVYTDEDTQLYTYLNTALRRQRETGFKPTGNDLALGPYMLMFHLLLFCWRDLVREKTKTS
;
A
#
# COMPACT_ATOMS: atom_id res chain seq x y z
N MET A 1 -17.76 -11.02 -6.69
CA MET A 1 -16.44 -10.35 -6.75
C MET A 1 -16.57 -9.05 -5.97
N GLY A 2 -15.66 -8.77 -5.03
CA GLY A 2 -15.70 -7.52 -4.27
C GLY A 2 -15.08 -6.41 -5.11
N ILE A 3 -15.91 -5.51 -5.65
CA ILE A 3 -15.44 -4.33 -6.39
C ILE A 3 -14.86 -3.34 -5.38
N ILE A 4 -13.69 -2.77 -5.67
CA ILE A 4 -13.15 -1.66 -4.88
C ILE A 4 -14.05 -0.45 -5.15
N SER A 5 -14.95 -0.14 -4.23
CA SER A 5 -15.73 1.10 -4.32
C SER A 5 -14.77 2.29 -4.18
N SER A 6 -14.75 3.14 -5.19
CA SER A 6 -14.01 4.42 -5.25
C SER A 6 -14.41 5.45 -4.21
N SER A 7 -15.55 5.23 -3.56
CA SER A 7 -16.15 6.25 -2.72
C SER A 7 -15.31 6.46 -1.47
N THR A 8 -14.99 7.73 -1.19
CA THR A 8 -14.39 8.19 0.07
C THR A 8 -15.14 7.67 1.30
N ARG A 9 -16.43 7.32 1.13
CA ARG A 9 -17.33 6.72 2.11
C ARG A 9 -16.81 5.48 2.81
N SER A 10 -15.93 4.73 2.15
CA SER A 10 -15.42 3.44 2.65
C SER A 10 -14.06 3.54 3.34
N ILE A 11 -13.36 4.67 3.28
CA ILE A 11 -11.99 4.80 3.85
C ILE A 11 -11.99 4.50 5.35
N ASP A 12 -12.92 5.06 6.12
CA ASP A 12 -12.99 4.84 7.56
C ASP A 12 -13.37 3.40 7.93
N GLN A 13 -14.27 2.79 7.14
CA GLN A 13 -14.65 1.39 7.34
C GLN A 13 -13.50 0.45 7.01
N ASP A 14 -12.82 0.67 5.89
CA ASP A 14 -11.67 -0.15 5.49
C ASP A 14 -10.51 0.04 6.46
N HIS A 15 -10.28 1.25 6.99
CA HIS A 15 -9.32 1.46 8.07
C HIS A 15 -9.66 0.63 9.31
N ALA A 16 -10.92 0.67 9.77
CA ALA A 16 -11.35 -0.12 10.92
C ALA A 16 -11.18 -1.64 10.69
N ASP A 17 -11.54 -2.11 9.48
CA ASP A 17 -11.38 -3.52 9.10
C ASP A 17 -9.89 -3.92 9.04
N ILE A 18 -9.01 -3.08 8.47
CA ILE A 18 -7.57 -3.30 8.45
C ILE A 18 -7.04 -3.43 9.89
N GLN A 19 -7.37 -2.50 10.77
CA GLN A 19 -6.92 -2.53 12.17
C GLN A 19 -7.38 -3.79 12.88
N ARG A 20 -8.65 -4.15 12.74
CA ARG A 20 -9.21 -5.37 13.33
C ARG A 20 -8.55 -6.64 12.79
N MET A 21 -8.37 -6.73 11.47
CA MET A 21 -7.79 -7.87 10.78
C MET A 21 -6.34 -8.10 11.23
N PHE A 22 -5.51 -7.05 11.26
CA PHE A 22 -4.11 -7.15 11.67
C PHE A 22 -3.93 -7.34 13.17
N ALA A 23 -4.82 -6.78 14.01
CA ALA A 23 -4.82 -7.07 15.45
C ALA A 23 -5.12 -8.55 15.72
N ALA A 24 -6.10 -9.13 15.01
CA ALA A 24 -6.47 -10.53 15.16
C ALA A 24 -5.36 -11.47 14.63
N ALA A 25 -4.82 -11.22 13.44
CA ALA A 25 -3.73 -12.00 12.87
C ALA A 25 -2.47 -11.96 13.75
N LYS A 26 -2.15 -10.81 14.37
CA LYS A 26 -1.02 -10.65 15.29
C LYS A 26 -1.06 -11.64 16.45
N VAL A 27 -2.25 -11.97 16.96
CA VAL A 27 -2.45 -12.93 18.07
C VAL A 27 -2.86 -14.34 17.61
N GLY A 28 -2.75 -14.62 16.31
CA GLY A 28 -3.10 -15.93 15.74
C GLY A 28 -4.61 -16.20 15.66
N ASN A 29 -5.47 -15.20 15.88
CA ASN A 29 -6.92 -15.32 15.72
C ASN A 29 -7.32 -15.05 14.27
N TRP A 30 -7.58 -16.10 13.51
CA TRP A 30 -7.94 -15.99 12.10
C TRP A 30 -9.44 -15.84 11.84
N GLY A 31 -10.30 -16.05 12.85
CA GLY A 31 -11.75 -15.95 12.66
C GLY A 31 -12.21 -14.55 12.26
N ASP A 32 -11.61 -13.52 12.85
CA ASP A 32 -11.87 -12.12 12.50
C ASP A 32 -11.29 -11.75 11.13
N VAL A 33 -10.16 -12.34 10.75
CA VAL A 33 -9.55 -12.18 9.42
C VAL A 33 -10.50 -12.72 8.35
N TRP A 34 -11.03 -13.93 8.53
CA TRP A 34 -11.97 -14.55 7.59
C TRP A 34 -13.33 -13.86 7.56
N ARG A 35 -13.78 -13.25 8.66
CA ARG A 35 -15.00 -12.45 8.65
C ARG A 35 -14.89 -11.22 7.72
N ILE A 36 -13.69 -10.65 7.61
CA ILE A 36 -13.41 -9.46 6.80
C ILE A 36 -13.09 -9.85 5.35
N LEU A 37 -12.16 -10.79 5.14
CA LEU A 37 -11.76 -11.22 3.81
C LEU A 37 -12.81 -12.10 3.12
N GLY A 38 -13.66 -12.78 3.90
CA GLY A 38 -14.52 -13.85 3.42
C GLY A 38 -13.77 -15.19 3.34
N THR A 39 -14.18 -16.02 2.38
CA THR A 39 -13.49 -17.29 2.06
C THR A 39 -12.97 -17.26 0.63
N PRO A 40 -12.01 -18.10 0.24
CA PRO A 40 -11.53 -18.14 -1.15
C PRO A 40 -12.65 -18.34 -2.20
N GLY A 41 -13.65 -19.19 -1.89
CA GLY A 41 -14.80 -19.41 -2.77
C GLY A 41 -15.88 -18.32 -2.71
N ARG A 42 -15.87 -17.47 -1.66
CA ARG A 42 -16.80 -16.34 -1.50
C ARG A 42 -16.06 -15.15 -0.86
N PRO A 43 -15.17 -14.49 -1.62
CA PRO A 43 -14.38 -13.39 -1.09
C PRO A 43 -15.26 -12.15 -0.89
N LEU A 44 -15.05 -11.46 0.24
CA LEU A 44 -15.73 -10.21 0.59
C LEU A 44 -14.85 -8.99 0.30
N LYS A 45 -13.67 -8.92 0.92
CA LYS A 45 -12.69 -7.84 0.73
C LYS A 45 -11.30 -8.38 0.37
N PRO A 46 -11.16 -9.14 -0.73
CA PRO A 46 -9.89 -9.78 -1.09
C PRO A 46 -8.77 -8.77 -1.37
N TYR A 47 -9.10 -7.55 -1.77
CA TYR A 47 -8.14 -6.47 -2.02
C TYR A 47 -7.36 -6.00 -0.78
N LEU A 48 -7.76 -6.39 0.44
CA LEU A 48 -7.05 -6.06 1.67
C LEU A 48 -5.92 -7.05 2.02
N ILE A 49 -5.85 -8.20 1.33
CA ILE A 49 -4.98 -9.33 1.74
C ILE A 49 -3.47 -9.01 1.68
N ASN A 50 -3.07 -8.17 0.72
CA ASN A 50 -1.67 -7.81 0.46
C ASN A 50 -1.24 -6.51 1.16
N LEU A 51 -2.12 -5.89 1.96
CA LEU A 51 -1.77 -4.65 2.65
C LEU A 51 -0.70 -4.89 3.72
N VAL A 52 0.13 -3.88 3.92
CA VAL A 52 0.97 -3.77 5.11
C VAL A 52 0.71 -2.39 5.74
N PRO A 53 -0.14 -2.28 6.77
CA PRO A 53 -0.56 -0.98 7.30
C PRO A 53 0.56 -0.23 8.01
N GLU A 54 0.35 1.06 8.28
CA GLU A 54 1.39 1.99 8.73
C GLU A 54 2.16 1.56 10.00
N ASP A 55 1.51 0.84 10.92
CA ASP A 55 2.06 0.37 12.20
C ASP A 55 2.45 -1.11 12.17
N ARG A 56 2.51 -1.71 10.98
CA ARG A 56 2.89 -3.11 10.77
C ARG A 56 4.03 -3.20 9.78
N ARG A 57 4.82 -4.25 10.00
CA ARG A 57 5.95 -4.62 9.14
C ARG A 57 5.59 -5.71 8.14
N TRP A 58 4.67 -6.57 8.54
CA TRP A 58 4.30 -7.80 7.84
C TRP A 58 2.87 -7.70 7.33
N GLY A 59 2.63 -8.30 6.16
CA GLY A 59 1.28 -8.60 5.67
C GLY A 59 0.71 -9.85 6.34
N LEU A 60 -0.47 -10.26 5.91
CA LEU A 60 -1.15 -11.42 6.51
C LEU A 60 -0.43 -12.73 6.27
N LEU A 61 0.15 -12.94 5.07
CA LEU A 61 0.82 -14.19 4.75
C LEU A 61 2.08 -14.38 5.60
N GLN A 62 2.91 -13.34 5.77
CA GLN A 62 4.06 -13.36 6.67
C GLN A 62 3.61 -13.58 8.13
N GLN A 63 2.49 -12.97 8.55
CA GLN A 63 1.93 -13.18 9.88
C GLN A 63 1.45 -14.63 10.10
N ALA A 64 0.92 -15.30 9.07
CA ALA A 64 0.58 -16.72 9.11
C ALA A 64 1.83 -17.61 9.26
N VAL A 65 2.90 -17.26 8.55
CA VAL A 65 4.21 -17.92 8.67
C VAL A 65 4.79 -17.76 10.07
N TRP A 66 4.73 -16.57 10.66
CA TRP A 66 5.20 -16.35 12.04
C TRP A 66 4.59 -17.34 13.03
N TRP A 67 3.28 -17.57 12.92
CA TRP A 67 2.52 -18.52 13.74
C TRP A 67 2.69 -19.99 13.32
N ASN A 68 3.47 -20.27 12.27
CA ASN A 68 3.57 -21.58 11.60
C ASN A 68 2.18 -22.20 11.33
N ASN A 69 1.19 -21.37 10.99
CA ASN A 69 -0.19 -21.80 10.81
C ASN A 69 -0.41 -22.27 9.37
N LEU A 70 -0.09 -23.54 9.11
CA LEU A 70 -0.20 -24.14 7.78
C LEU A 70 -1.61 -24.03 7.18
N SER A 71 -2.66 -24.10 8.01
CA SER A 71 -4.05 -23.95 7.54
C SER A 71 -4.33 -22.54 7.05
N ALA A 72 -3.89 -21.52 7.79
CA ALA A 72 -4.04 -20.12 7.38
C ALA A 72 -3.22 -19.81 6.12
N ILE A 73 -1.98 -20.31 6.04
CA ILE A 73 -1.12 -20.17 4.84
C ILE A 73 -1.82 -20.74 3.61
N ARG A 74 -2.31 -21.99 3.67
CA ARG A 74 -3.04 -22.61 2.55
C ARG A 74 -4.29 -21.82 2.18
N THR A 75 -5.04 -21.33 3.17
CA THR A 75 -6.27 -20.56 2.93
C THR A 75 -5.98 -19.21 2.27
N LEU A 76 -4.95 -18.49 2.73
CA LEU A 76 -4.56 -17.21 2.13
C LEU A 76 -4.14 -17.38 0.67
N LEU A 77 -3.29 -18.38 0.38
CA LEU A 77 -2.83 -18.66 -0.98
C LEU A 77 -3.97 -19.09 -1.93
N GLN A 78 -5.11 -19.56 -1.42
CA GLN A 78 -6.26 -19.85 -2.26
C GLN A 78 -7.01 -18.59 -2.75
N PHE A 79 -6.81 -17.43 -2.11
CA PHE A 79 -7.34 -16.18 -2.65
C PHE A 79 -6.55 -15.80 -3.90
N GLN A 80 -7.24 -15.61 -5.03
CA GLN A 80 -6.60 -15.16 -6.28
C GLN A 80 -5.87 -13.82 -6.16
N ALA A 81 -6.22 -13.00 -5.17
CA ALA A 81 -5.57 -11.72 -4.93
C ALA A 81 -4.32 -11.85 -4.03
N CYS A 82 -4.03 -13.03 -3.46
CA CYS A 82 -2.89 -13.18 -2.57
C CYS A 82 -1.58 -13.09 -3.33
N ASP A 83 -0.72 -12.16 -2.93
CA ASP A 83 0.62 -12.01 -3.46
C ASP A 83 1.63 -12.68 -2.51
N LYS A 84 2.19 -13.82 -2.94
CA LYS A 84 3.20 -14.54 -2.18
C LYS A 84 4.58 -13.85 -2.19
N GLU A 85 4.81 -12.96 -3.16
CA GLU A 85 6.03 -12.19 -3.34
C GLU A 85 6.00 -10.87 -2.57
N LEU A 86 4.91 -10.57 -1.84
CA LEU A 86 4.84 -9.44 -0.94
C LEU A 86 6.05 -9.44 0.01
N LYS A 87 6.78 -8.34 0.00
CA LYS A 87 7.96 -8.13 0.84
C LYS A 87 7.60 -7.41 2.14
N ALA A 88 8.25 -7.80 3.23
CA ALA A 88 8.14 -7.12 4.51
C ALA A 88 8.82 -5.74 4.50
N LYS A 89 8.30 -4.79 5.28
CA LYS A 89 8.94 -3.49 5.48
C LYS A 89 10.25 -3.64 6.27
N GLU A 90 11.06 -2.59 6.20
CA GLU A 90 12.28 -2.45 7.01
C GLU A 90 12.01 -2.61 8.51
N GLY A 91 12.89 -3.32 9.21
CA GLY A 91 12.90 -3.42 10.68
C GLY A 91 13.70 -4.61 11.21
N ILE A 92 13.56 -4.90 12.50
CA ILE A 92 14.07 -6.12 13.14
C ILE A 92 12.93 -6.75 13.93
N SER A 93 12.76 -8.06 13.81
CA SER A 93 11.74 -8.82 14.57
C SER A 93 12.39 -9.45 15.79
N GLU A 94 11.59 -10.03 16.67
CA GLU A 94 12.08 -10.75 17.85
C GLU A 94 12.97 -11.96 17.47
N ARG A 95 12.90 -12.41 16.21
CA ARG A 95 13.71 -13.50 15.65
C ARG A 95 14.77 -13.04 14.64
N GLY A 96 15.05 -11.73 14.59
CA GLY A 96 16.09 -11.15 13.72
C GLY A 96 15.55 -10.36 12.53
N PRO A 97 16.44 -9.98 11.59
CA PRO A 97 16.08 -9.16 10.44
C PRO A 97 15.25 -9.97 9.42
N THR A 98 14.11 -9.43 9.04
CA THR A 98 13.22 -9.96 7.98
C THR A 98 12.89 -8.88 6.93
N SER A 99 13.77 -7.90 6.77
CA SER A 99 13.51 -6.69 5.97
C SER A 99 13.57 -7.07 4.50
N ALA A 100 12.55 -6.68 3.73
CA ALA A 100 12.38 -7.08 2.34
C ALA A 100 12.22 -8.59 2.12
N ASN A 101 12.13 -9.41 3.17
CA ASN A 101 11.87 -10.84 3.01
C ASN A 101 10.41 -11.11 2.60
N THR A 102 10.22 -12.07 1.71
CA THR A 102 8.92 -12.67 1.39
C THR A 102 8.44 -13.61 2.50
N ALA A 103 7.20 -14.09 2.40
CA ALA A 103 6.69 -15.07 3.36
C ALA A 103 7.48 -16.40 3.32
N GLN A 104 7.95 -16.82 2.13
CA GLN A 104 8.77 -18.02 2.00
C GLN A 104 10.12 -17.84 2.69
N GLU A 105 10.83 -16.74 2.43
CA GLU A 105 12.14 -16.47 3.02
C GLU A 105 12.07 -16.34 4.55
N ILE A 106 10.96 -15.81 5.08
CA ILE A 106 10.70 -15.80 6.53
C ILE A 106 10.49 -17.22 7.06
N ALA A 107 9.77 -18.08 6.32
CA ALA A 107 9.57 -19.48 6.71
C ALA A 107 10.91 -20.24 6.75
N ASP A 108 11.77 -20.03 5.74
CA ASP A 108 13.11 -20.60 5.66
C ASP A 108 13.98 -20.12 6.83
N LEU A 109 13.98 -18.81 7.11
CA LEU A 109 14.72 -18.22 8.23
C LEU A 109 14.31 -18.81 9.59
N PHE A 110 13.03 -19.14 9.76
CA PHE A 110 12.51 -19.73 11.00
C PHE A 110 12.57 -21.26 11.05
N GLY A 111 13.07 -21.92 9.99
CA GLY A 111 13.14 -23.38 9.90
C GLY A 111 11.78 -24.06 9.72
N TYR A 112 10.77 -23.34 9.23
CA TYR A 112 9.43 -23.87 8.98
C TYR A 112 9.33 -24.51 7.59
N LEU A 113 10.01 -25.65 7.43
CA LEU A 113 10.18 -26.34 6.14
C LEU A 113 8.87 -26.61 5.40
N GLU A 114 7.82 -27.06 6.10
CA GLU A 114 6.52 -27.33 5.49
C GLU A 114 5.83 -26.04 5.05
N ALA A 115 5.89 -24.97 5.83
CA ALA A 115 5.33 -23.67 5.44
C ALA A 115 6.02 -23.12 4.18
N SER A 116 7.36 -23.17 4.15
CA SER A 116 8.16 -22.79 2.99
C SER A 116 7.76 -23.59 1.74
N LYS A 117 7.69 -24.93 1.88
CA LYS A 117 7.29 -25.83 0.79
C LYS A 117 5.89 -25.54 0.26
N ILE A 118 4.93 -25.19 1.13
CA ILE A 118 3.57 -24.81 0.71
C ILE A 118 3.60 -23.54 -0.16
N ILE A 119 4.35 -22.52 0.28
CA ILE A 119 4.43 -21.23 -0.41
C ILE A 119 5.18 -21.37 -1.73
N GLN A 120 6.31 -22.08 -1.72
CA GLN A 120 7.15 -22.30 -2.91
C GLN A 120 6.37 -23.02 -4.02
N ASN A 121 5.64 -24.09 -3.67
CA ASN A 121 4.88 -24.89 -4.64
C ASN A 121 3.55 -24.26 -5.08
N HIS A 122 3.15 -23.14 -4.47
CA HIS A 122 1.93 -22.45 -4.88
C HIS A 122 2.17 -21.72 -6.20
N ILE A 123 1.44 -22.11 -7.24
CA ILE A 123 1.44 -21.44 -8.54
C ILE A 123 0.37 -20.36 -8.48
N THR A 124 0.80 -19.10 -8.50
CA THR A 124 -0.11 -17.98 -8.72
C THR A 124 -0.60 -18.08 -10.16
N PRO A 125 -1.92 -18.13 -10.41
CA PRO A 125 -2.43 -18.08 -11.78
C PRO A 125 -1.92 -16.79 -12.43
N GLU A 126 -1.12 -16.90 -13.49
CA GLU A 126 -0.78 -15.76 -14.32
C GLU A 126 -2.08 -15.26 -14.95
N SER A 127 -2.57 -14.11 -14.51
CA SER A 127 -3.46 -13.33 -15.35
C SER A 127 -2.58 -12.68 -16.40
N GLU A 128 -2.78 -13.06 -17.67
CA GLU A 128 -2.42 -12.21 -18.80
C GLU A 128 -3.27 -10.93 -18.66
N GLU A 129 -2.79 -9.99 -17.83
CA GLU A 129 -3.30 -8.63 -17.78
C GLU A 129 -2.85 -7.98 -19.08
N ASP A 130 -3.74 -7.93 -20.07
CA ASP A 130 -3.53 -7.21 -21.31
C ASP A 130 -3.61 -5.72 -20.98
N ILE A 131 -2.50 -5.18 -20.48
CA ILE A 131 -2.44 -3.80 -19.98
C ILE A 131 -2.60 -2.86 -21.18
N GLU A 132 -3.79 -2.28 -21.34
CA GLU A 132 -4.02 -1.22 -22.32
C GLU A 132 -3.03 -0.07 -22.08
N THR A 133 -2.20 0.19 -23.09
CA THR A 133 -1.13 1.21 -23.01
C THR A 133 -1.60 2.61 -23.40
N TYR A 134 -2.80 2.71 -23.99
CA TYR A 134 -3.40 3.96 -24.45
C TYR A 134 -4.88 4.01 -24.07
N TYR A 135 -5.30 5.11 -23.44
CA TYR A 135 -6.69 5.37 -23.09
C TYR A 135 -7.12 6.71 -23.71
N ASP A 136 -8.25 6.70 -24.41
CA ASP A 136 -8.91 7.92 -24.87
C ASP A 136 -9.62 8.58 -23.67
N GLY A 137 -9.21 9.80 -23.33
CA GLY A 137 -9.67 10.55 -22.17
C GLY A 137 -11.15 11.00 -22.22
N ASN A 138 -11.91 10.55 -23.23
CA ASN A 138 -13.34 10.80 -23.41
C ASN A 138 -14.25 9.67 -22.91
N SER A 139 -13.71 8.55 -22.43
CA SER A 139 -14.53 7.57 -21.72
C SER A 139 -15.03 8.20 -20.42
N ASP A 140 -16.30 7.95 -20.06
CA ASP A 140 -16.83 8.28 -18.72
C ASP A 140 -16.06 7.41 -17.71
N ILE A 141 -14.88 7.91 -17.33
CA ILE A 141 -13.96 7.29 -16.39
C ILE A 141 -14.57 7.45 -15.00
N ASP A 142 -15.53 6.58 -14.73
CA ASP A 142 -16.27 6.56 -13.49
C ASP A 142 -15.44 5.82 -12.44
N ASN A 143 -15.06 6.55 -11.39
CA ASN A 143 -14.84 6.04 -10.03
C ASN A 143 -13.66 5.05 -9.78
N GLU A 144 -13.44 3.97 -10.53
CA GLU A 144 -12.49 2.90 -10.17
C GLU A 144 -11.00 3.33 -10.13
N GLU A 145 -10.64 4.44 -10.80
CA GLU A 145 -9.26 4.98 -10.93
C GLU A 145 -8.53 5.36 -9.64
N TYR A 146 -9.20 5.33 -8.49
CA TYR A 146 -8.62 5.79 -7.23
C TYR A 146 -8.55 4.71 -6.15
N GLY A 147 -8.72 3.44 -6.55
CA GLY A 147 -8.63 2.30 -5.63
C GLY A 147 -7.36 2.32 -4.79
N LEU A 148 -6.21 2.58 -5.41
CA LEU A 148 -4.92 2.62 -4.71
C LEU A 148 -4.81 3.79 -3.72
N PHE A 149 -5.28 5.00 -4.07
CA PHE A 149 -5.28 6.14 -3.12
C PHE A 149 -6.18 5.87 -1.93
N ARG A 150 -7.38 5.34 -2.18
CA ARG A 150 -8.34 5.00 -1.13
C ARG A 150 -7.75 3.97 -0.17
N LEU A 151 -7.15 2.89 -0.68
CA LEU A 151 -6.50 1.86 0.12
C LEU A 151 -5.30 2.41 0.89
N THR A 152 -4.50 3.27 0.27
CA THR A 152 -3.39 3.96 0.93
C THR A 152 -3.89 4.81 2.10
N LEU A 153 -4.92 5.64 1.87
CA LEU A 153 -5.51 6.50 2.90
C LEU A 153 -6.15 5.70 4.03
N ALA A 154 -6.71 4.51 3.75
CA ALA A 154 -7.23 3.62 4.78
C ALA A 154 -6.09 2.96 5.60
N ALA A 155 -5.05 2.46 4.93
CA ALA A 155 -3.93 1.76 5.57
C ALA A 155 -2.95 2.68 6.32
N TYR A 156 -2.89 3.96 5.93
CA TYR A 156 -2.04 5.00 6.51
C TYR A 156 -2.84 6.19 7.03
N LYS A 157 -4.06 5.91 7.52
CA LYS A 157 -5.01 6.93 7.95
C LYS A 157 -4.43 7.83 9.03
N CYS A 158 -3.75 7.27 10.04
CA CYS A 158 -3.31 8.07 11.17
C CYS A 158 -2.26 9.10 10.76
N VAL A 159 -1.42 8.78 9.77
CA VAL A 159 -0.37 9.69 9.29
C VAL A 159 -0.85 10.67 8.21
N PHE A 160 -1.69 10.24 7.26
CA PHE A 160 -2.12 11.12 6.16
C PHE A 160 -3.42 11.87 6.42
N HIS A 161 -4.38 11.27 7.14
CA HIS A 161 -5.69 11.86 7.36
C HIS A 161 -6.37 11.31 8.63
N PRO A 162 -5.89 11.69 9.83
CA PRO A 162 -6.34 11.11 11.09
C PRO A 162 -7.81 11.41 11.40
N ASN A 163 -8.38 12.45 10.80
CA ASN A 163 -9.77 12.86 11.02
C ASN A 163 -10.75 11.94 10.27
N VAL A 164 -11.99 11.86 10.79
CA VAL A 164 -13.11 11.19 10.11
C VAL A 164 -13.29 11.78 8.70
N VAL A 165 -13.48 10.92 7.71
CA VAL A 165 -13.65 11.35 6.32
C VAL A 165 -15.10 11.80 6.11
N ASP A 166 -15.26 13.03 5.65
CA ASP A 166 -16.57 13.53 5.24
C ASP A 166 -17.02 12.82 3.96
N LYS A 167 -18.06 11.99 4.12
CA LYS A 167 -18.66 11.11 3.12
C LYS A 167 -19.33 11.86 1.96
N THR A 168 -19.51 13.17 2.10
CA THR A 168 -20.10 14.05 1.07
C THR A 168 -19.04 14.74 0.20
N LYS A 169 -17.77 14.76 0.65
CA LYS A 169 -16.69 15.40 -0.09
C LYS A 169 -16.25 14.57 -1.29
N SER A 170 -15.94 15.28 -2.37
CA SER A 170 -15.24 14.70 -3.52
C SER A 170 -13.82 14.25 -3.13
N LEU A 171 -13.25 13.34 -3.91
CA LEU A 171 -11.87 12.90 -3.70
C LEU A 171 -10.88 14.07 -3.78
N SER A 172 -11.05 14.98 -4.74
CA SER A 172 -10.20 16.18 -4.85
C SER A 172 -10.25 17.05 -3.59
N SER A 173 -11.43 17.20 -2.98
CA SER A 173 -11.55 17.91 -1.70
C SER A 173 -10.84 17.15 -0.58
N LEU A 174 -10.93 15.83 -0.53
CA LEU A 174 -10.21 15.01 0.44
C LEU A 174 -8.69 15.12 0.26
N LEU A 175 -8.18 15.05 -0.97
CA LEU A 175 -6.75 15.20 -1.28
C LEU A 175 -6.23 16.58 -0.86
N ASN A 176 -7.01 17.64 -1.03
CA ASN A 176 -6.69 18.97 -0.50
C ASN A 176 -6.59 18.98 1.03
N ASP A 177 -7.51 18.31 1.72
CA ASP A 177 -7.49 18.21 3.19
C ASP A 177 -6.25 17.43 3.66
N VAL A 178 -5.90 16.34 2.98
CA VAL A 178 -4.65 15.59 3.21
C VAL A 178 -3.45 16.51 3.01
N PHE A 179 -3.35 17.23 1.89
CA PHE A 179 -2.22 18.12 1.62
C PHE A 179 -2.07 19.22 2.66
N LYS A 180 -3.18 19.83 3.10
CA LYS A 180 -3.17 20.81 4.20
C LYS A 180 -2.67 20.18 5.50
N HIS A 181 -3.11 18.97 5.81
CA HIS A 181 -2.64 18.23 6.98
C HIS A 181 -1.12 17.98 6.94
N VAL A 182 -0.60 17.49 5.81
CA VAL A 182 0.84 17.28 5.61
C VAL A 182 1.64 18.58 5.77
N ASN A 183 1.12 19.69 5.24
CA ASN A 183 1.76 21.01 5.32
C ASN A 183 1.63 21.71 6.68
N THR A 184 0.90 21.15 7.64
CA THR A 184 0.72 21.79 8.94
C THR A 184 1.80 21.35 9.92
N GLY A 185 2.54 22.33 10.48
CA GLY A 185 3.51 22.09 11.55
C GLY A 185 4.60 21.07 11.19
N LYS A 186 4.76 20.03 12.03
CA LYS A 186 5.75 18.96 11.87
C LYS A 186 5.18 17.66 11.29
N ASN A 187 3.92 17.65 10.83
CA ASN A 187 3.27 16.44 10.32
C ASN A 187 4.01 15.82 9.11
N TRP A 188 4.61 16.67 8.28
CA TRP A 188 5.41 16.24 7.14
C TRP A 188 6.55 15.27 7.51
N VAL A 189 7.08 15.32 8.73
CA VAL A 189 8.15 14.40 9.18
C VAL A 189 7.62 12.97 9.27
N ALA A 190 6.45 12.79 9.89
CA ALA A 190 5.81 11.47 9.97
C ALA A 190 5.44 10.94 8.57
N VAL A 191 4.95 11.83 7.70
CA VAL A 191 4.66 11.50 6.29
C VAL A 191 5.93 11.08 5.55
N ARG A 192 7.02 11.86 5.65
CA ARG A 192 8.33 11.52 5.06
C ARG A 192 8.77 10.12 5.49
N ASP A 193 8.70 9.83 6.79
CA ASP A 193 9.14 8.54 7.32
C ASP A 193 8.28 7.39 6.79
N LYS A 194 6.96 7.58 6.65
CA LYS A 194 6.08 6.57 6.07
C LYS A 194 6.27 6.40 4.56
N VAL A 195 6.55 7.48 3.83
CA VAL A 195 6.88 7.39 2.40
C VAL A 195 8.22 6.69 2.19
N ALA A 196 9.26 7.01 2.98
CA ALA A 196 10.54 6.31 2.93
C ALA A 196 10.36 4.80 3.21
N GLN A 197 9.71 4.45 4.31
CA GLN A 197 9.43 3.05 4.67
C GLN A 197 8.66 2.28 3.60
N SER A 198 7.79 2.96 2.84
CA SER A 198 6.99 2.35 1.78
C SER A 198 7.80 2.10 0.50
N LEU A 199 8.84 2.90 0.26
CA LEU A 199 9.77 2.71 -0.87
C LEU A 199 10.75 1.57 -0.64
N TYR A 200 11.12 1.30 0.61
CA TYR A 200 12.17 0.33 0.96
C TYR A 200 12.07 -1.03 0.24
N PRO A 201 10.89 -1.68 0.15
CA PRO A 201 10.79 -2.99 -0.50
C PRO A 201 11.04 -2.96 -2.02
N ALA A 202 10.84 -1.79 -2.65
CA ALA A 202 10.99 -1.58 -4.09
C ALA A 202 12.34 -0.95 -4.46
N CYS A 203 12.81 0.04 -3.71
CA CYS A 203 14.07 0.74 -3.93
C CYS A 203 14.60 1.29 -2.60
N LYS A 204 15.63 0.62 -2.06
CA LYS A 204 16.24 1.00 -0.79
C LYS A 204 16.95 2.35 -0.88
N GLU A 205 17.61 2.61 -2.00
CA GLU A 205 18.33 3.87 -2.27
C GLU A 205 17.37 5.06 -2.22
N ALA A 206 16.21 4.94 -2.87
CA ALA A 206 15.17 5.97 -2.82
C ALA A 206 14.61 6.15 -1.39
N SER A 207 14.39 5.05 -0.67
CA SER A 207 13.99 5.09 0.75
C SER A 207 15.00 5.86 1.59
N ASP A 208 16.29 5.53 1.49
CA ASP A 208 17.37 6.16 2.24
C ASP A 208 17.42 7.67 1.98
N VAL A 209 17.38 8.07 0.71
CA VAL A 209 17.43 9.47 0.30
C VAL A 209 16.20 10.26 0.79
N VAL A 210 15.00 9.68 0.73
CA VAL A 210 13.77 10.33 1.24
C VAL A 210 13.82 10.48 2.76
N SER A 211 14.31 9.46 3.48
CA SER A 211 14.39 9.48 4.96
C SER A 211 15.32 10.58 5.50
N GLN A 212 16.33 10.96 4.72
CA GLN A 212 17.35 11.93 5.10
C GLN A 212 16.92 13.40 4.90
N CYS A 213 15.76 13.66 4.28
CA CYS A 213 15.31 15.03 4.05
C CYS A 213 15.09 15.78 5.38
N SER A 214 15.89 16.83 5.61
CA SER A 214 15.90 17.59 6.87
C SER A 214 14.78 18.63 6.98
N ASN A 215 14.22 19.04 5.85
CA ASN A 215 13.13 20.00 5.77
C ASN A 215 12.10 19.60 4.70
N ARG A 216 10.93 20.22 4.78
CA ARG A 216 9.78 19.94 3.90
C ARG A 216 10.03 20.23 2.43
N PHE A 217 10.79 21.29 2.12
CA PHE A 217 11.07 21.66 0.74
C PHE A 217 11.97 20.61 0.08
N ASP A 218 13.03 20.18 0.76
CA ASP A 218 13.91 19.11 0.29
C ASP A 218 13.15 17.79 0.14
N PHE A 219 12.23 17.48 1.06
CA PHE A 219 11.34 16.33 0.93
C PHE A 219 10.53 16.39 -0.37
N TYR A 220 9.84 17.49 -0.65
CA TYR A 220 9.04 17.62 -1.88
C TYR A 220 9.87 17.55 -3.16
N LYS A 221 11.03 18.23 -3.18
CA LYS A 221 11.97 18.16 -4.30
C LYS A 221 12.46 16.72 -4.52
N THR A 222 12.72 16.00 -3.43
CA THR A 222 13.19 14.62 -3.48
C THR A 222 12.13 13.67 -4.02
N ILE A 223 10.86 13.83 -3.63
CA ILE A 223 9.76 13.01 -4.17
C ILE A 223 9.70 13.11 -5.70
N VAL A 224 9.78 14.33 -6.25
CA VAL A 224 9.78 14.56 -7.70
C VAL A 224 11.04 13.98 -8.34
N ARG A 225 12.22 14.23 -7.76
CA ARG A 225 13.49 13.72 -8.32
C ARG A 225 13.51 12.20 -8.40
N VAL A 226 13.09 11.52 -7.33
CA VAL A 226 13.03 10.06 -7.24
C VAL A 226 12.09 9.48 -8.31
N TYR A 227 11.02 10.18 -8.67
CA TYR A 227 10.10 9.72 -9.73
C TYR A 227 10.77 9.76 -11.11
N THR A 228 11.60 10.78 -11.34
CA THR A 228 12.28 11.02 -12.62
C THR A 228 13.63 10.32 -12.75
N ASP A 229 14.07 9.64 -11.69
CA ASP A 229 15.36 8.95 -11.67
C ASP A 229 15.22 7.57 -12.33
N GLU A 230 15.78 7.45 -13.53
CA GLU A 230 15.69 6.24 -14.37
C GLU A 230 16.29 5.01 -13.68
N ASP A 231 17.30 5.20 -12.83
CA ASP A 231 17.99 4.11 -12.12
C ASP A 231 17.07 3.44 -11.09
N THR A 232 16.06 4.15 -10.58
CA THR A 232 15.13 3.63 -9.57
C THR A 232 13.99 2.80 -10.15
N GLN A 233 13.71 2.95 -11.45
CA GLN A 233 12.54 2.39 -12.14
C GLN A 233 11.17 2.70 -11.48
N LEU A 234 11.10 3.64 -10.53
CA LEU A 234 9.87 3.95 -9.80
C LEU A 234 8.78 4.50 -10.73
N TYR A 235 9.18 5.25 -11.76
CA TYR A 235 8.28 5.63 -12.85
C TYR A 235 7.56 4.42 -13.44
N THR A 236 8.30 3.36 -13.77
CA THR A 236 7.76 2.14 -14.39
C THR A 236 6.82 1.42 -13.44
N TYR A 237 7.24 1.22 -12.18
CA TYR A 237 6.39 0.56 -11.18
C TYR A 237 5.09 1.34 -10.93
N LEU A 238 5.19 2.65 -10.73
CA LEU A 238 4.03 3.49 -10.44
C LEU A 238 3.04 3.52 -11.61
N ASN A 239 3.53 3.73 -12.83
CA ASN A 239 2.65 3.76 -14.00
C ASN A 239 2.05 2.39 -14.30
N THR A 240 2.76 1.30 -14.02
CA THR A 240 2.20 -0.06 -14.15
C THR A 240 1.07 -0.27 -13.15
N ALA A 241 1.27 0.09 -11.87
CA ALA A 241 0.23 0.01 -10.83
C ALA A 241 -1.01 0.85 -11.18
N LEU A 242 -0.79 2.08 -11.67
CA LEU A 242 -1.85 3.01 -12.07
C LEU A 242 -2.62 2.54 -13.32
N ARG A 243 -1.98 1.78 -14.21
CA ARG A 243 -2.66 1.15 -15.35
C ARG A 243 -3.49 -0.04 -14.90
N ARG A 244 -2.90 -0.96 -14.12
CA ARG A 244 -3.62 -2.13 -13.59
C ARG A 244 -4.86 -1.76 -12.78
N GLN A 245 -4.83 -0.68 -12.01
CA GLN A 245 -6.02 -0.27 -11.24
C GLN A 245 -7.24 0.10 -12.10
N ARG A 246 -7.05 0.35 -13.39
CA ARG A 246 -8.12 0.63 -14.35
C ARG A 246 -8.70 -0.65 -14.97
N GLU A 247 -8.06 -1.79 -14.76
CA GLU A 247 -8.50 -3.06 -15.31
C GLU A 247 -9.67 -3.65 -14.52
N THR A 248 -10.60 -4.26 -15.25
CA THR A 248 -11.74 -4.93 -14.64
C THR A 248 -11.26 -6.08 -13.76
N GLY A 249 -11.60 -6.03 -12.49
CA GLY A 249 -11.21 -7.07 -11.53
C GLY A 249 -9.80 -6.90 -10.97
N PHE A 250 -9.25 -5.67 -11.00
CA PHE A 250 -7.97 -5.30 -10.41
C PHE A 250 -7.71 -5.95 -9.05
N LYS A 251 -6.54 -6.61 -8.95
CA LYS A 251 -6.03 -7.25 -7.74
C LYS A 251 -4.68 -6.63 -7.41
N PRO A 252 -4.64 -5.60 -6.53
CA PRO A 252 -3.39 -4.90 -6.26
C PRO A 252 -2.35 -5.85 -5.67
N THR A 253 -1.18 -5.90 -6.29
CA THR A 253 -0.03 -6.66 -5.79
C THR A 253 0.51 -6.02 -4.51
N GLY A 254 1.35 -6.75 -3.78
CA GLY A 254 2.05 -6.22 -2.62
C GLY A 254 2.89 -4.99 -2.96
N ASN A 255 3.51 -4.96 -4.14
CA ASN A 255 4.30 -3.82 -4.62
C ASN A 255 3.43 -2.60 -4.93
N ASP A 256 2.27 -2.80 -5.58
CA ASP A 256 1.34 -1.70 -5.88
C ASP A 256 0.89 -1.00 -4.58
N LEU A 257 0.59 -1.79 -3.55
CA LEU A 257 0.16 -1.28 -2.24
C LEU A 257 1.30 -0.70 -1.42
N ALA A 258 2.51 -1.28 -1.49
CA ALA A 258 3.69 -0.78 -0.80
C ALA A 258 4.06 0.62 -1.32
N LEU A 259 3.93 0.88 -2.61
CA LEU A 259 4.19 2.20 -3.20
C LEU A 259 3.08 3.23 -2.95
N GLY A 260 1.96 2.82 -2.36
CA GLY A 260 0.79 3.67 -2.10
C GLY A 260 1.12 5.03 -1.45
N PRO A 261 1.85 5.10 -0.33
CA PRO A 261 2.22 6.37 0.31
C PRO A 261 3.05 7.28 -0.60
N TYR A 262 4.02 6.73 -1.33
CA TYR A 262 4.82 7.47 -2.30
C TYR A 262 3.95 8.01 -3.44
N MET A 263 3.12 7.15 -4.03
CA MET A 263 2.16 7.51 -5.07
C MET A 263 1.25 8.67 -4.62
N LEU A 264 0.68 8.57 -3.43
CA LEU A 264 -0.18 9.59 -2.84
C LEU A 264 0.58 10.92 -2.71
N MET A 265 1.78 10.91 -2.13
CA MET A 265 2.57 12.13 -1.97
C MET A 265 2.92 12.77 -3.32
N PHE A 266 3.36 11.98 -4.30
CA PHE A 266 3.67 12.47 -5.65
C PHE A 266 2.46 13.13 -6.31
N HIS A 267 1.29 12.50 -6.24
CA HIS A 267 0.05 13.07 -6.81
C HIS A 267 -0.41 14.33 -6.08
N LEU A 268 -0.27 14.40 -4.75
CA LEU A 268 -0.56 15.62 -4.00
C LEU A 268 0.32 16.79 -4.47
N LEU A 269 1.59 16.55 -4.77
CA LEU A 269 2.48 17.60 -5.30
C LEU A 269 2.07 18.07 -6.69
N LEU A 270 1.67 17.16 -7.58
CA LEU A 270 1.17 17.52 -8.91
C LEU A 270 -0.15 18.31 -8.81
N PHE A 271 -1.07 17.84 -7.97
CA PHE A 271 -2.39 18.44 -7.79
C PHE A 271 -2.31 19.83 -7.13
N CYS A 272 -1.47 19.99 -6.10
CA CYS A 272 -1.30 21.23 -5.35
C CYS A 272 -0.10 22.08 -5.82
N TRP A 273 0.46 21.80 -7.00
CA TRP A 273 1.67 22.47 -7.51
C TRP A 273 1.55 24.00 -7.51
N ARG A 274 0.38 24.52 -7.88
CA ARG A 274 0.10 25.96 -7.91
C ARG A 274 0.21 26.62 -6.53
N ASP A 275 -0.16 25.91 -5.47
CA ASP A 275 -0.09 26.43 -4.11
C ASP A 275 1.35 26.44 -3.57
N LEU A 276 2.17 25.47 -3.97
CA LEU A 276 3.60 25.42 -3.66
C LEU A 276 4.38 26.62 -4.23
N VAL A 277 4.07 27.03 -5.47
CA VAL A 277 4.70 28.19 -6.12
C VAL A 277 4.40 29.48 -5.34
N ARG A 278 3.19 29.62 -4.79
CA ARG A 278 2.77 30.79 -4.03
C ARG A 278 3.46 30.89 -2.67
N GLU A 279 3.72 29.77 -2.00
CA GLU A 279 4.47 29.77 -0.73
C GLU A 279 5.90 30.32 -0.93
N LYS A 280 6.57 29.93 -2.03
CA LYS A 280 7.93 30.39 -2.35
C LYS A 280 8.04 31.92 -2.48
N THR A 281 7.05 32.54 -3.10
CA THR A 281 6.99 34.02 -3.28
C THR A 281 6.65 34.80 -2.02
N LYS A 282 6.15 34.16 -0.95
CA LYS A 282 5.84 34.86 0.32
C LYS A 282 6.99 34.83 1.33
N THR A 283 7.94 33.91 1.15
CA THR A 283 9.15 33.76 1.99
C THR A 283 10.41 34.37 1.36
N SER A 284 10.27 35.03 0.21
CA SER A 284 11.30 35.88 -0.41
C SER A 284 10.94 37.35 -0.22
#